data_AF-U3KQV1-F1
#
_entry.id   AF-U3KQV1-F1
#
_cell.length_a   1.000
_cell.length_b   1.000
_cell.length_c   1.000
_cell.angle_alpha   90.00
_cell.angle_beta   90.00
_cell.angle_gamma   90.00
#
_symmetry.space_group_name_H-M   'P 1'
#
loop_
_entity.id
_entity.type
_entity.pdbx_description
1 polymer ?
#
loop_
_entity_poly.entity_id
_entity_poly.type
_entity_poly.pdbx_seq_one_letter_code
_entity_poly.pdbx_strand_id
1 'polypeptide(L)'
;MEAGGCMDSEHMVMSFRVSELQVLLGFAGRNKSGRKHELLAKALHLLKSSCAPSVQMKIKELYRRRFPRKTLGPSDLSLLSLPPGTSPVGSP
;
A
#
# COMPACT_ATOMS: atom_id res chain seq x y z
N MET A 1 -5.58 27.29 10.03
CA MET A 1 -6.02 25.88 10.24
C MET A 1 -6.55 25.41 8.89
N GLU A 2 -6.01 24.44 8.17
CA GLU A 2 -5.05 23.36 8.42
C GLU A 2 -4.28 23.13 7.10
N ALA A 3 -2.95 23.05 7.16
CA ALA A 3 -2.13 22.59 6.04
C ALA A 3 -1.39 21.28 6.40
N GLY A 4 -1.99 20.47 7.28
CA GLY A 4 -1.36 19.27 7.85
C GLY A 4 -1.84 17.92 7.29
N GLY A 5 -2.89 17.90 6.46
CA GLY A 5 -3.57 16.63 6.11
C GLY A 5 -2.99 15.81 4.95
N CYS A 6 -2.00 16.32 4.20
CA CYS A 6 -1.59 15.66 2.95
C CYS A 6 -0.48 14.61 3.11
N MET A 7 0.38 14.75 4.13
CA MET A 7 1.56 13.88 4.34
C MET A 7 1.18 12.41 4.60
N ASP A 8 0.08 12.16 5.31
CA ASP A 8 -0.37 10.79 5.64
C ASP A 8 -0.70 9.96 4.39
N SER A 9 -1.28 10.60 3.36
CA SER A 9 -1.65 9.92 2.12
C SER A 9 -0.43 9.55 1.27
N GLU A 10 0.69 10.29 1.37
CA GLU A 10 1.93 9.96 0.66
C GLU A 10 2.55 8.67 1.22
N HIS A 11 2.60 8.53 2.54
CA HIS A 11 3.07 7.30 3.20
C HIS A 11 2.20 6.08 2.82
N MET A 12 0.88 6.26 2.72
CA MET A 12 -0.02 5.20 2.25
C MET A 12 0.30 4.77 0.82
N VAL A 13 0.52 5.72 -0.09
CA VAL A 13 0.88 5.46 -1.50
C VAL A 13 2.23 4.75 -1.62
N MET A 14 3.22 5.12 -0.80
CA MET A 14 4.52 4.43 -0.78
C MET A 14 4.42 2.95 -0.40
N SER A 15 3.40 2.61 0.39
CA SER A 15 3.12 1.23 0.81
C SER A 15 2.44 0.39 -0.30
N PHE A 16 1.86 1.01 -1.32
CA PHE A 16 1.14 0.31 -2.39
C PHE A 16 2.04 -0.51 -3.33
N ARG A 17 1.49 -1.61 -3.86
CA ARG A 17 2.09 -2.37 -4.96
C ARG A 17 1.73 -1.76 -6.30
N VAL A 18 2.37 -2.27 -7.37
CA VAL A 18 2.10 -1.87 -8.76
C VAL A 18 0.62 -1.93 -9.10
N SER A 19 -0.08 -3.01 -8.75
CA SER A 19 -1.51 -3.18 -9.05
C SER A 19 -2.38 -2.09 -8.40
N GLU A 20 -2.20 -1.81 -7.11
CA GLU A 20 -2.91 -0.71 -6.43
C GLU A 20 -2.57 0.66 -7.03
N LEU A 21 -1.30 0.91 -7.35
CA LEU A 21 -0.87 2.16 -8.00
C LEU A 21 -1.52 2.31 -9.39
N GLN A 22 -1.63 1.23 -10.15
CA GLN A 22 -2.30 1.22 -11.46
C GLN A 22 -3.79 1.52 -11.34
N VAL A 23 -4.45 0.98 -10.32
CA VAL A 23 -5.87 1.28 -10.04
C VAL A 23 -6.05 2.75 -9.67
N LEU A 24 -5.19 3.28 -8.79
CA LEU A 24 -5.24 4.70 -8.38
C LEU A 24 -5.01 5.65 -9.57
N LEU A 25 -3.99 5.37 -10.38
CA LEU A 25 -3.68 6.18 -11.57
C LEU A 25 -4.78 6.06 -12.62
N GLY A 26 -5.32 4.86 -12.85
CA GLY A 26 -6.45 4.64 -13.75
C GLY A 26 -7.71 5.38 -13.31
N PHE A 27 -7.99 5.40 -12.00
CA PHE A 27 -9.11 6.16 -11.42
C PHE A 27 -8.95 7.67 -11.66
N ALA A 28 -7.72 8.18 -11.58
CA ALA A 28 -7.41 9.59 -11.85
C ALA A 28 -7.17 9.91 -13.34
N GLY A 29 -7.40 8.96 -14.26
CA GLY A 29 -7.17 9.16 -15.69
C GLY A 29 -5.70 9.32 -16.09
N ARG A 30 -4.76 8.85 -15.26
CA ARG A 30 -3.32 8.89 -15.53
C ARG A 30 -2.81 7.57 -16.12
N ASN A 31 -1.63 7.65 -16.73
CA ASN A 31 -1.00 6.50 -17.36
C ASN A 31 -0.60 5.43 -16.33
N LYS A 32 -1.08 4.20 -16.53
CA LYS A 32 -0.90 3.04 -15.61
C LYS A 32 0.25 2.10 -16.01
N SER A 33 1.02 2.45 -17.05
CA SER A 33 2.14 1.62 -17.52
C SER A 33 3.47 2.11 -16.93
N GLY A 34 4.37 1.19 -16.62
CA GLY A 34 5.70 1.47 -16.07
C GLY A 34 6.07 0.59 -14.87
N ARG A 35 7.28 0.79 -14.34
CA ARG A 35 7.77 0.11 -13.13
C ARG A 35 7.13 0.71 -11.86
N LYS A 36 7.19 -0.01 -10.73
CA LYS A 36 6.66 0.47 -9.43
C LYS A 36 7.09 1.91 -9.12
N HIS A 37 8.38 2.21 -9.30
CA HIS A 37 8.93 3.52 -9.00
C HIS A 37 8.32 4.63 -9.87
N GLU A 38 8.16 4.38 -11.16
CA GLU A 38 7.52 5.30 -12.11
C GLU A 38 6.05 5.57 -11.76
N LEU A 39 5.31 4.51 -11.43
CA LEU A 39 3.90 4.64 -11.01
C LEU A 39 3.77 5.39 -9.69
N LEU A 40 4.67 5.11 -8.74
CA LEU A 40 4.69 5.74 -7.42
C LEU A 40 5.02 7.24 -7.56
N ALA A 41 6.02 7.61 -8.36
CA ALA A 41 6.33 9.00 -8.66
C ALA A 41 5.13 9.74 -9.29
N LYS A 42 4.44 9.11 -10.26
CA LYS A 42 3.22 9.67 -10.87
C LYS A 42 2.08 9.82 -9.87
N ALA A 43 1.91 8.86 -8.95
CA ALA A 43 0.88 8.91 -7.92
C ALA A 43 1.17 10.00 -6.88
N LEU A 44 2.40 10.11 -6.39
CA LEU A 44 2.82 11.18 -5.49
C LEU A 44 2.65 12.56 -6.15
N HIS A 45 3.03 12.69 -7.41
CA HIS A 45 2.81 13.92 -8.16
C HIS A 45 1.32 14.25 -8.30
N LEU A 46 0.47 13.24 -8.54
CA LEU A 46 -0.98 13.42 -8.56
C LEU A 46 -1.49 13.96 -7.21
N LEU A 47 -1.05 13.43 -6.07
CA LEU A 47 -1.44 13.96 -4.75
C LEU A 47 -1.02 15.43 -4.59
N LYS A 48 0.22 15.75 -4.95
CA LYS A 48 0.75 17.12 -4.82
C LYS A 48 0.05 18.12 -5.74
N SER A 49 -0.29 17.68 -6.95
CA SER A 49 -0.93 18.52 -7.98
C SER A 49 -2.45 18.57 -7.83
N SER A 50 -3.08 17.56 -7.22
CA SER A 50 -4.52 17.44 -7.11
C SER A 50 -4.86 16.77 -5.77
N CYS A 51 -5.10 17.61 -4.75
CA CYS A 51 -5.65 17.19 -3.46
C CYS A 51 -7.16 16.88 -3.56
N ALA A 52 -7.56 16.12 -4.58
CA ALA A 52 -8.96 15.77 -4.79
C ALA A 52 -9.43 14.80 -3.69
N PRO A 53 -10.54 15.08 -2.99
CA PRO A 53 -11.04 14.23 -1.92
C PRO A 53 -11.34 12.81 -2.39
N SER A 54 -11.81 12.63 -3.63
CA SER A 54 -12.07 11.32 -4.24
C SER A 54 -10.81 10.46 -4.36
N VAL A 55 -9.67 11.07 -4.68
CA VAL A 55 -8.38 10.38 -4.78
C VAL A 55 -7.90 9.96 -3.39
N GLN A 56 -8.03 10.85 -2.40
CA GLN A 56 -7.70 10.50 -1.01
C GLN A 56 -8.56 9.36 -0.46
N MET A 57 -9.87 9.34 -0.76
CA MET A 57 -10.74 8.22 -0.37
C MET A 57 -10.29 6.91 -1.01
N LYS A 58 -9.91 6.93 -2.29
CA LYS A 58 -9.41 5.74 -2.99
C LYS A 58 -8.12 5.20 -2.37
N ILE A 59 -7.20 6.07 -1.98
CA ILE A 59 -5.97 5.69 -1.26
C ILE A 59 -6.33 5.03 0.07
N LYS A 60 -7.17 5.67 0.89
CA LYS A 60 -7.59 5.11 2.18
C LYS A 60 -8.30 3.76 2.03
N GLU A 61 -9.11 3.57 0.98
CA GLU A 61 -9.75 2.29 0.65
C GLU A 61 -8.73 1.20 0.33
N LEU A 62 -7.79 1.47 -0.59
CA LEU A 62 -6.73 0.53 -0.98
C LEU A 62 -5.83 0.18 0.19
N TYR A 63 -5.45 1.18 0.99
CA TYR A 63 -4.61 1.00 2.16
C TYR A 63 -5.29 0.14 3.22
N ARG A 64 -6.54 0.42 3.57
CA ARG A 64 -7.30 -0.34 4.57
C ARG A 64 -7.61 -1.77 4.12
N ARG A 65 -7.83 -2.00 2.82
CA ARG A 65 -7.97 -3.35 2.25
C ARG A 65 -6.71 -4.18 2.42
N ARG A 66 -5.54 -3.53 2.30
CA ARG A 66 -4.24 -4.18 2.36
C ARG A 66 -3.70 -4.33 3.78
N PHE A 67 -4.00 -3.36 4.64
CA PHE A 67 -3.72 -3.36 6.07
C PHE A 67 -5.07 -3.36 6.81
N PRO A 68 -5.85 -4.46 6.74
CA PRO A 68 -7.00 -4.60 7.62
C PRO A 68 -6.44 -4.47 9.03
N ARG A 69 -6.99 -3.52 9.80
CA ARG A 69 -6.51 -3.03 11.09
C ARG A 69 -6.47 -4.16 12.13
N LYS A 70 -5.51 -5.07 11.99
CA LYS A 70 -4.83 -5.77 13.06
C LYS A 70 -3.67 -4.86 13.37
N THR A 71 -3.59 -4.39 14.59
CA THR A 71 -2.42 -3.69 15.11
C THR A 71 -1.17 -4.51 14.81
N LEU A 72 -0.47 -4.20 13.72
CA LEU A 72 0.83 -4.79 13.42
C LEU A 72 1.83 -4.10 14.34
N GLY A 73 1.90 -4.58 15.58
CA GLY A 73 3.04 -4.27 16.44
C GLY A 73 4.33 -4.70 15.75
N PRO A 74 5.49 -4.15 16.13
CA PRO A 74 6.80 -4.47 15.55
C PRO A 74 7.16 -5.97 15.57
N SER A 75 6.37 -6.81 16.25
CA SER A 75 6.54 -8.27 16.36
C SER A 75 6.10 -9.08 15.13
N ASP A 76 5.30 -8.56 14.19
CA ASP A 76 4.82 -9.37 13.05
C ASP A 76 5.86 -9.59 11.95
N LEU A 77 6.98 -8.84 11.96
CA LEU A 77 8.14 -9.16 11.11
C LEU A 77 8.77 -10.51 11.46
N SER A 78 8.49 -11.06 12.64
CA SER A 78 8.95 -12.39 13.06
C SER A 78 8.04 -13.52 12.53
N LEU A 79 6.82 -13.20 12.06
CA LEU A 79 5.91 -14.17 11.42
C LEU A 79 6.13 -14.32 9.91
N LEU A 80 7.31 -13.90 9.40
CA LEU A 80 7.92 -14.51 8.22
C LEU A 80 8.40 -15.95 8.52
N SER A 81 7.50 -16.72 9.16
CA SER A 81 7.43 -18.16 9.34
C SER A 81 8.09 -18.84 8.14
N LEU A 82 9.29 -19.41 8.28
CA LEU A 82 9.52 -20.74 8.84
C LEU A 82 8.33 -21.68 8.57
N PRO A 83 8.44 -22.71 7.71
CA PRO A 83 7.37 -23.68 7.55
C PRO A 83 7.19 -24.50 8.85
N PRO A 84 5.99 -24.54 9.46
CA PRO A 84 5.67 -25.55 10.45
C PRO A 84 5.35 -26.86 9.72
N GLY A 85 6.36 -27.73 9.59
CA GLY A 85 6.27 -28.99 8.84
C GLY A 85 6.97 -30.13 9.55
N THR A 86 6.41 -30.54 10.68
CA THR A 86 6.67 -31.79 11.40
C THR A 86 6.70 -33.00 10.45
N SER A 87 7.71 -33.84 10.57
CA SER A 87 7.52 -35.30 10.56
C SER A 87 8.70 -36.00 11.24
N PRO A 88 8.56 -36.42 12.52
CA PRO A 88 9.39 -37.49 13.05
C PRO A 88 8.81 -38.80 12.51
N VAL A 89 9.42 -39.35 11.45
CA VAL A 89 9.15 -40.75 11.10
C VAL A 89 9.86 -41.61 12.14
N GLY A 90 9.06 -42.40 12.85
CA GLY A 90 9.52 -43.31 13.89
C GLY A 90 10.29 -44.49 13.33
N SER A 91 11.16 -44.99 14.18
CA SER A 91 11.82 -46.31 14.21
C SER A 91 10.80 -47.47 14.04
N PRO A 92 11.23 -48.74 13.88
CA PRO A 92 12.17 -49.46 14.76
C PRO A 92 13.58 -49.65 14.20
#